data_AF-A0A5C5FLD6-F1
#
_entry.id   AF-A0A5C5FLD6-F1
#
_cell.length_a   1.000
_cell.length_b   1.000
_cell.length_c   1.000
_cell.angle_alpha   90.00
_cell.angle_beta   90.00
_cell.angle_gamma   90.00
#
_symmetry.space_group_name_H-M   'P 1'
#
loop_
_entity.id
_entity.type
_entity.pdbx_description
1 polymer ?
#
loop_
_entity_poly.entity_id
_entity_poly.type
_entity_poly.pdbx_seq_one_letter_code
_entity_poly.pdbx_strand_id
1 'polypeptide(L)'
;IIRSGENISSVQVENALFAHDAVREVAVVAVPCDVHGEQVAAVVVLHPPSHTSRRSAAAPPSEEVLREVARGLLPRHAVPALVVCLSDDEAASGDGLPKNATGKVVKAEVKLLALREWEKRGLGKKGPRGQMEAVRAKL
;
A
#
# COMPACT_ATOMS: atom_id res chain seq x y z
N ILE A 1 -6.90 6.03 -8.45
CA ILE A 1 -6.95 6.65 -7.10
C ILE A 1 -6.95 8.14 -7.32
N ILE A 2 -7.86 8.90 -6.71
CA ILE A 2 -7.96 10.35 -6.88
C ILE A 2 -7.43 11.05 -5.64
N ARG A 3 -6.21 11.59 -5.73
CA ARG A 3 -5.53 12.22 -4.61
C ARG A 3 -5.37 13.71 -4.85
N SER A 4 -6.06 14.55 -4.08
CA SER A 4 -6.03 16.02 -4.23
C SER A 4 -6.29 16.49 -5.68
N GLY A 5 -7.20 15.83 -6.39
CA GLY A 5 -7.54 16.15 -7.78
C GLY A 5 -6.66 15.46 -8.84
N GLU A 6 -5.56 14.83 -8.45
CA GLU A 6 -4.68 14.08 -9.35
C GLU A 6 -5.14 12.62 -9.49
N ASN A 7 -5.14 12.11 -10.73
CA ASN A 7 -5.46 10.71 -10.99
C ASN A 7 -4.18 9.86 -10.97
N ILE A 8 -4.12 8.91 -10.04
CA ILE A 8 -3.03 7.96 -9.87
C ILE A 8 -3.46 6.60 -10.40
N SER A 9 -2.69 6.08 -11.36
CA SER A 9 -2.84 4.72 -11.91
C SER A 9 -2.34 3.68 -10.91
N SER A 10 -3.25 2.82 -10.44
CA SER A 10 -2.89 1.70 -9.55
C SER A 10 -1.93 0.74 -10.23
N VAL A 11 -2.11 0.47 -11.52
CA VAL A 11 -1.23 -0.40 -12.32
C VAL A 11 0.20 0.15 -12.36
N GLN A 12 0.38 1.47 -12.49
CA GLN A 12 1.71 2.08 -12.48
C GLN A 12 2.40 1.89 -11.12
N VAL A 13 1.65 2.06 -10.02
CA VAL A 13 2.16 1.85 -8.67
C VAL A 13 2.50 0.38 -8.42
N GLU A 14 1.63 -0.55 -8.87
CA GLU A 14 1.86 -2.00 -8.81
C GLU A 14 3.16 -2.36 -9.54
N ASN A 15 3.34 -1.88 -10.77
CA ASN A 15 4.55 -2.11 -11.57
C ASN A 15 5.83 -1.57 -10.90
N ALA A 16 5.76 -0.40 -10.25
CA ALA A 16 6.90 0.16 -9.53
C ALA A 16 7.29 -0.69 -8.32
N LEU A 17 6.32 -1.25 -7.59
CA LEU A 17 6.59 -2.16 -6.47
C LEU A 17 7.11 -3.52 -6.95
N PHE A 18 6.63 -4.02 -8.09
CA PHE A 18 7.15 -5.23 -8.73
C PHE A 18 8.61 -5.11 -9.18
N ALA A 19 9.19 -3.90 -9.25
CA ALA A 19 10.61 -3.74 -9.54
C ALA A 19 11.53 -4.29 -8.41
N HIS A 20 10.98 -4.61 -7.24
CA HIS A 20 11.71 -5.26 -6.16
C HIS A 20 11.53 -6.79 -6.23
N ASP A 21 12.61 -7.54 -6.44
CA ASP A 21 12.61 -9.01 -6.64
C ASP A 21 11.85 -9.82 -5.58
N ALA A 22 11.79 -9.34 -4.34
CA ALA A 22 11.08 -10.04 -3.26
C ALA A 22 9.55 -9.91 -3.33
N VAL A 23 8.98 -9.08 -4.22
CA VAL A 23 7.53 -8.89 -4.36
C VAL A 23 6.95 -9.99 -5.24
N ARG A 24 6.11 -10.86 -4.64
CA ARG A 24 5.40 -11.95 -5.34
C ARG A 24 4.10 -11.47 -5.94
N GLU A 25 3.30 -10.74 -5.17
CA GLU A 25 2.04 -10.16 -5.60
C GLU A 25 1.89 -8.76 -5.01
N VAL A 26 1.20 -7.89 -5.73
CA VAL A 26 0.80 -6.58 -5.20
C VAL A 26 -0.57 -6.20 -5.72
N ALA A 27 -1.36 -5.57 -4.86
CA ALA A 27 -2.56 -4.87 -5.27
C ALA A 27 -2.62 -3.50 -4.61
N VAL A 28 -2.92 -2.50 -5.43
CA VAL A 28 -2.99 -1.09 -5.02
C VAL A 28 -4.44 -0.63 -4.97
N VAL A 29 -4.80 0.00 -3.85
CA VAL A 29 -6.15 0.43 -3.51
C VAL A 29 -6.15 1.86 -2.95
N ALA A 30 -7.29 2.54 -3.06
CA ALA A 30 -7.53 3.83 -2.42
C ALA A 30 -7.94 3.65 -0.96
N VAL A 31 -7.33 4.43 -0.06
CA VAL A 31 -7.75 4.58 1.35
C VAL A 31 -8.15 6.03 1.63
N PRO A 32 -9.13 6.28 2.52
CA PRO A 32 -9.61 7.63 2.80
C PRO A 32 -8.56 8.46 3.56
N CYS A 33 -8.46 9.75 3.23
CA CYS A 33 -7.55 10.70 3.86
C CYS A 33 -8.23 12.06 4.03
N ASP A 34 -8.27 12.60 5.25
CA ASP A 34 -8.93 13.88 5.55
C ASP A 34 -8.32 15.08 4.81
N VAL A 35 -7.04 14.98 4.43
CA VAL A 35 -6.29 16.06 3.78
C VAL A 35 -6.35 15.96 2.27
N HIS A 36 -6.29 14.74 1.73
CA HIS A 36 -6.12 14.50 0.30
C HIS A 36 -7.34 13.87 -0.40
N GLY A 37 -8.40 13.56 0.35
CA GLY A 37 -9.54 12.77 -0.12
C GLY A 37 -9.20 11.28 -0.11
N GLU A 38 -8.31 10.86 -1.02
CA GLU A 38 -7.77 9.50 -1.07
C GLU A 38 -6.24 9.50 -0.97
N GLN A 39 -5.70 8.39 -0.50
CA GLN A 39 -4.27 8.10 -0.51
C GLN A 39 -4.02 6.72 -1.11
N VAL A 40 -2.82 6.53 -1.65
CA VAL A 40 -2.37 5.25 -2.20
C VAL A 40 -1.95 4.32 -1.06
N ALA A 41 -2.57 3.15 -1.00
CA ALA A 41 -2.13 2.03 -0.17
C ALA A 41 -1.85 0.81 -1.05
N ALA A 42 -0.77 0.10 -0.73
CA ALA A 42 -0.39 -1.13 -1.39
C ALA A 42 -0.44 -2.29 -0.39
N VAL A 43 -1.00 -3.42 -0.81
CA VAL A 43 -0.86 -4.70 -0.09
C VAL A 43 0.04 -5.57 -0.93
N VAL A 44 1.13 -6.02 -0.33
CA VAL A 44 2.22 -6.73 -0.98
C VAL A 44 2.36 -8.09 -0.32
N VAL A 45 2.48 -9.12 -1.15
CA VAL A 45 2.85 -10.47 -0.73
C VAL A 45 4.29 -10.67 -1.14
N LEU A 46 5.12 -11.12 -0.20
CA LEU A 46 6.53 -11.36 -0.46
C LEU A 46 6.75 -12.81 -0.90
N HIS A 47 7.82 -13.03 -1.66
CA HIS A 47 8.32 -14.38 -1.90
C HIS A 47 8.80 -15.01 -0.58
N PRO A 48 8.65 -16.34 -0.41
CA PRO A 48 9.29 -17.04 0.69
C PRO A 48 10.80 -16.78 0.68
N PRO A 49 11.48 -16.78 1.84
CA PRO A 49 12.92 -16.49 1.93
C PRO A 49 13.81 -17.34 1.02
N SER A 50 13.36 -18.53 0.63
CA SER A 50 14.08 -19.46 -0.26
C SER A 50 14.02 -19.11 -1.75
N HIS A 51 13.15 -18.18 -2.15
CA HIS A 51 12.87 -17.86 -3.55
C HIS A 51 13.35 -16.46 -3.96
N THR A 52 13.97 -15.70 -3.06
CA THR A 52 14.49 -14.37 -3.37
C THR A 52 15.90 -14.45 -3.98
N SER A 53 16.23 -13.51 -4.89
CA SER A 53 17.56 -13.44 -5.51
C SER A 53 18.65 -13.24 -4.46
N ARG A 54 19.93 -13.52 -4.77
CA ARG A 54 21.06 -13.39 -3.83
C ARG A 54 21.19 -11.97 -3.23
N ARG A 55 20.65 -10.93 -3.88
CA ARG A 55 20.56 -9.55 -3.35
C ARG A 55 19.47 -9.35 -2.29
N SER A 56 18.43 -10.20 -2.30
CA SER A 56 17.27 -10.16 -1.40
C SER A 56 17.16 -11.41 -0.51
N ALA A 57 18.23 -12.21 -0.42
CA ALA A 57 18.34 -13.39 0.45
C ALA A 57 18.56 -13.05 1.94
N ALA A 58 18.83 -11.76 2.24
CA ALA A 58 18.72 -11.23 3.58
C ALA A 58 17.25 -10.86 3.84
N ALA A 59 16.78 -11.07 5.08
CA ALA A 59 15.46 -10.75 5.66
C ALA A 59 14.40 -10.04 4.77
N PRO A 60 13.11 -10.42 4.84
CA PRO A 60 12.05 -9.83 4.02
C PRO A 60 12.10 -8.29 4.06
N PRO A 61 11.95 -7.60 2.91
CA PRO A 61 12.07 -6.15 2.85
C PRO A 61 11.05 -5.49 3.77
N SER A 62 11.48 -4.43 4.45
CA SER A 62 10.56 -3.59 5.20
C SER A 62 9.71 -2.75 4.25
N GLU A 63 8.59 -2.23 4.77
CA GLU A 63 7.74 -1.27 4.06
C GLU A 63 8.55 -0.07 3.52
N GLU A 64 9.51 0.44 4.29
CA GLU A 64 10.27 1.61 3.88
C GLU A 64 11.19 1.32 2.67
N VAL A 65 11.74 0.10 2.58
CA VAL A 65 12.51 -0.33 1.41
C VAL A 65 11.64 -0.33 0.15
N LEU A 66 10.43 -0.86 0.23
CA LEU A 66 9.50 -0.88 -0.90
C LEU A 66 9.02 0.54 -1.27
N ARG A 67 8.83 1.42 -0.29
CA ARG A 67 8.52 2.83 -0.54
C ARG A 67 9.66 3.57 -1.20
N GLU A 68 10.91 3.24 -0.90
CA GLU A 68 12.08 3.81 -1.58
C GLU A 68 12.16 3.39 -3.04
N VAL A 69 11.92 2.10 -3.33
CA VAL A 69 11.80 1.61 -4.72
C VAL A 69 10.73 2.41 -5.48
N ALA A 70 9.55 2.58 -4.87
CA ALA A 70 8.48 3.37 -5.46
C ALA A 70 8.87 4.85 -5.66
N ARG A 71 9.60 5.47 -4.72
CA ARG A 71 10.09 6.86 -4.85
C ARG A 71 11.06 7.06 -6.01
N GLY A 72 11.87 6.05 -6.32
CA GLY A 72 12.78 6.08 -7.47
C GLY A 72 12.08 6.01 -8.83
N LEU A 73 10.83 5.52 -8.87
CA LEU A 73 10.12 5.18 -10.12
C LEU A 73 8.82 5.96 -10.34
N LEU A 74 8.29 6.60 -9.29
CA LEU A 74 6.99 7.27 -9.32
C LEU A 74 7.10 8.75 -8.94
N PRO A 75 6.19 9.61 -9.46
CA PRO A 75 6.06 10.95 -8.93
C PRO A 75 5.65 10.90 -7.45
N ARG A 76 6.11 11.87 -6.66
CA ARG A 76 5.92 11.92 -5.20
C ARG A 76 4.47 11.67 -4.74
N HIS A 77 3.49 12.18 -5.50
CA HIS A 77 2.08 12.06 -5.14
C HIS A 77 1.52 10.63 -5.34
N ALA A 78 2.16 9.79 -6.16
CA ALA A 78 1.77 8.41 -6.45
C ALA A 78 2.46 7.37 -5.56
N VAL A 79 3.50 7.79 -4.81
CA VAL A 79 4.19 6.92 -3.85
C VAL A 79 3.22 6.47 -2.76
N PRO A 80 3.13 5.15 -2.47
CA PRO A 80 2.28 4.64 -1.41
C PRO A 80 2.56 5.31 -0.06
N ALA A 81 1.49 5.76 0.59
CA ALA A 81 1.57 6.23 1.98
C ALA A 81 1.57 5.09 2.99
N LEU A 82 1.07 3.92 2.56
CA LEU A 82 1.07 2.68 3.33
C LEU A 82 1.46 1.53 2.39
N VAL A 83 2.39 0.69 2.85
CA VAL A 83 2.66 -0.62 2.24
C VAL A 83 2.49 -1.69 3.31
N VAL A 84 1.49 -2.55 3.15
CA VAL A 84 1.26 -3.69 4.03
C VAL A 84 1.95 -4.90 3.43
N CYS A 85 2.97 -5.42 4.10
CA CYS A 85 3.64 -6.66 3.71
C CYS A 85 2.95 -7.82 4.42
N LEU A 86 2.32 -8.72 3.66
CA LEU A 86 1.75 -9.96 4.17
C LEU A 86 2.81 -11.04 4.15
N SER A 87 2.95 -11.76 5.26
CA SER A 87 3.63 -13.05 5.31
C SER A 87 2.72 -14.15 4.78
N ASP A 88 3.29 -15.31 4.44
CA ASP A 88 2.54 -16.46 3.93
C ASP A 88 1.44 -16.91 4.91
N ASP A 89 1.63 -16.72 6.23
CA ASP A 89 0.66 -17.12 7.25
C ASP A 89 -0.51 -16.14 7.45
N GLU A 90 -0.38 -14.86 7.05
CA GLU A 90 -1.33 -13.79 7.40
C GLU A 90 -2.30 -13.39 6.29
N ALA A 91 -2.04 -13.78 5.04
CA ALA A 91 -3.03 -13.61 3.99
C ALA A 91 -4.15 -14.64 4.22
N ALA A 92 -5.41 -14.21 4.26
CA ALA A 92 -6.59 -14.95 4.79
C ALA A 92 -6.88 -16.37 4.22
N SER A 93 -6.00 -16.94 3.40
CA SER A 93 -6.09 -18.31 2.86
C SER A 93 -4.72 -18.99 2.66
N GLY A 94 -3.61 -18.42 3.17
CA GLY A 94 -2.28 -19.06 3.16
C GLY A 94 -1.43 -18.93 1.89
N ASP A 95 -1.95 -18.34 0.80
CA ASP A 95 -1.28 -18.40 -0.52
C ASP A 95 -1.10 -17.05 -1.25
N GLY A 96 -1.53 -15.92 -0.69
CA GLY A 96 -1.33 -14.60 -1.30
C GLY A 96 -2.56 -13.70 -1.23
N LEU A 97 -2.71 -12.76 -2.16
CA LEU A 97 -3.82 -11.81 -2.10
C LEU A 97 -5.19 -12.51 -2.16
N PRO A 98 -6.24 -11.97 -1.51
CA PRO A 98 -7.59 -12.54 -1.58
C PRO A 98 -8.05 -12.68 -3.04
N LYS A 99 -8.44 -13.90 -3.42
CA LYS A 99 -8.82 -14.27 -4.79
C LYS A 99 -10.18 -14.96 -4.78
N ASN A 100 -10.96 -14.76 -5.85
CA ASN A 100 -12.21 -15.49 -6.07
C ASN A 100 -11.93 -16.93 -6.56
N ALA A 101 -12.97 -17.73 -6.76
CA ALA A 101 -12.87 -19.10 -7.26
C ALA A 101 -12.18 -19.24 -8.64
N THR A 102 -12.05 -18.15 -9.40
CA THR A 102 -11.34 -18.11 -10.70
C THR A 102 -9.88 -17.65 -10.57
N GLY A 103 -9.37 -17.48 -9.34
CA GLY A 103 -8.01 -17.02 -9.07
C GLY A 103 -7.79 -15.51 -9.27
N LYS A 104 -8.84 -14.72 -9.52
CA LYS A 104 -8.73 -13.26 -9.70
C LYS A 104 -8.74 -12.56 -8.36
N VAL A 105 -7.82 -11.60 -8.19
CA VAL A 105 -7.73 -10.78 -6.98
C VAL A 105 -9.03 -10.00 -6.75
N VAL A 106 -9.59 -10.11 -5.54
CA VAL A 106 -10.78 -9.40 -5.10
C VAL A 106 -10.35 -8.08 -4.44
N LYS A 107 -10.31 -6.99 -5.22
CA LYS A 107 -9.84 -5.67 -4.74
C LYS A 107 -10.62 -5.14 -3.54
N ALA A 108 -11.89 -5.52 -3.38
CA ALA A 108 -12.69 -5.14 -2.21
C ALA A 108 -12.11 -5.71 -0.90
N GLU A 109 -11.67 -6.98 -0.91
CA GLU A 109 -11.08 -7.63 0.26
C GLU A 109 -9.66 -7.10 0.54
N VAL A 110 -8.87 -6.87 -0.52
CA VAL A 110 -7.58 -6.16 -0.40
C VAL A 110 -7.75 -4.79 0.26
N LYS A 111 -8.81 -4.06 -0.12
CA LYS A 111 -9.12 -2.75 0.49
C LYS A 111 -9.42 -2.88 1.98
N LEU A 112 -10.09 -3.93 2.43
CA LEU A 112 -10.33 -4.17 3.86
C LEU A 112 -9.03 -4.41 4.62
N LEU A 113 -8.08 -5.17 4.06
CA LEU A 113 -6.76 -5.37 4.65
C LEU A 113 -6.00 -4.05 4.79
N ALA A 114 -5.99 -3.25 3.72
CA ALA A 114 -5.35 -1.93 3.73
C ALA A 114 -6.03 -0.98 4.74
N LEU A 115 -7.36 -0.95 4.79
CA LEU A 115 -8.12 -0.10 5.72
C LEU A 115 -7.84 -0.47 7.17
N ARG A 116 -7.80 -1.77 7.50
CA ARG A 116 -7.49 -2.23 8.87
C ARG A 116 -6.14 -1.71 9.34
N GLU A 117 -5.11 -1.81 8.52
CA GLU A 117 -3.78 -1.33 8.88
C GLU A 117 -3.68 0.20 8.85
N TRP A 118 -4.40 0.85 7.93
CA TRP A 118 -4.51 2.32 7.84
C TRP A 118 -5.14 2.93 9.09
N GLU A 119 -6.22 2.34 9.59
CA GLU A 119 -6.93 2.75 10.80
C GLU A 119 -6.11 2.49 12.05
N LYS A 120 -5.52 1.30 12.17
CA LYS A 120 -4.63 0.92 13.28
C LYS A 120 -3.49 1.93 13.45
N ARG A 121 -2.96 2.47 12.36
CA ARG A 121 -1.89 3.47 12.35
C ARG A 121 -2.38 4.92 12.38
N GLY A 122 -3.69 5.16 12.31
CA GLY A 122 -4.30 6.49 12.34
C GLY A 122 -3.90 7.41 11.17
N LEU A 123 -3.49 6.86 10.03
CA LEU A 123 -2.89 7.62 8.92
C LEU A 123 -3.88 8.51 8.15
N GLY A 124 -5.18 8.22 8.26
CA GLY A 124 -6.23 8.98 7.58
C GLY A 124 -6.57 10.32 8.22
N LYS A 125 -6.17 10.54 9.48
CA LYS A 125 -6.59 11.69 10.28
C LYS A 125 -5.81 12.96 9.93
N LYS A 126 -6.45 14.13 10.02
CA LYS A 126 -5.74 15.42 9.95
C LYS A 126 -4.60 15.47 10.98
N GLY A 127 -3.38 15.75 10.50
CA GLY A 127 -2.26 16.09 11.37
C GLY A 127 -2.54 17.36 12.20
N PRO A 128 -1.67 17.69 13.19
CA PRO A 128 -1.91 18.80 14.14
C PRO A 128 -2.25 20.13 13.46
N ARG A 129 -1.62 20.39 12.30
CA ARG A 129 -1.83 21.61 11.50
C ARG A 129 -3.25 21.69 10.90
N GLY A 130 -3.79 20.57 10.39
CA GLY A 130 -5.14 20.53 9.82
C GLY A 130 -6.25 20.59 10.89
N GLN A 131 -5.96 20.18 12.13
CA GLN A 131 -6.86 20.35 13.26
C GLN A 131 -6.95 21.83 13.69
N MET A 132 -5.82 22.54 13.73
CA MET A 132 -5.78 23.97 14.07
C MET A 132 -6.52 24.84 13.05
N GLU A 133 -6.42 24.55 11.75
CA GLU A 133 -7.17 25.26 10.70
C GLU A 133 -8.69 25.01 10.81
N ALA A 134 -9.11 23.77 11.10
CA ALA A 134 -10.52 23.45 11.29
C ALA A 134 -11.14 24.13 12.53
N VAL A 135 -10.34 24.34 13.59
CA VAL A 135 -10.77 25.09 14.79
C VAL A 135 -10.93 26.58 14.45
N ARG A 136 -9.99 27.17 13.69
CA ARG A 136 -10.08 28.58 13.26
C ARG A 136 -11.25 28.86 12.31
N ALA A 137 -11.62 27.90 11.45
CA ALA A 137 -12.74 28.06 10.53
C ALA A 137 -14.13 27.96 11.21
N LYS A 138 -14.20 27.57 12.48
CA LYS A 138 -15.44 27.45 13.27
C LYS A 138 -15.65 28.57 14.31
N LEU A 139 -14.70 29.50 14.40
CA LEU A 139 -14.76 30.72 15.23
C LEU A 139 -15.05 31.92 14.33
#